data_AF-A0AAE8QIW8-F1
#
_entry.id   AF-A0AAE8QIW8-F1
#
_cell.length_a   1.000
_cell.length_b   1.000
_cell.length_c   1.000
_cell.angle_alpha   90.00
_cell.angle_beta   90.00
_cell.angle_gamma   90.00
#
_symmetry.space_group_name_H-M   'P 1'
#
loop_
_entity.id
_entity.type
_entity.pdbx_description
1 polymer ?
#
loop_
_entity_poly.entity_id
_entity_poly.type
_entity_poly.pdbx_seq_one_letter_code
_entity_poly.pdbx_strand_id
1 'polypeptide(L)'
;MPITNYPDYMQPAGKAGQLSSYQDYTADTYAVEATVPFGAAVQLNDTGTAIKPIATGGTVIGIALAQNIHDYVEKKDDQNYPVGEPAAIVKRGRIFVVAGGDVINGQAVKVDPATQKFTVDGSVEVKNAVFKANATADQLVEIEINLP
;
A
#
# COMPACT_ATOMS: atom_id res chain seq x y z
N MET A 1 24.23 -22.56 -15.95
CA MET A 1 23.49 -21.47 -16.61
C MET A 1 23.59 -20.26 -15.70
N PRO A 2 24.02 -19.08 -16.16
CA PRO A 2 24.03 -17.89 -15.33
C PRO A 2 22.58 -17.53 -14.96
N ILE A 3 22.38 -17.07 -13.73
CA ILE A 3 21.07 -16.68 -13.21
C ILE A 3 20.73 -15.33 -13.84
N THR A 4 19.90 -15.33 -14.87
CA THR A 4 19.55 -14.13 -15.64
C THR A 4 18.40 -13.33 -15.02
N ASN A 5 17.61 -13.96 -14.13
CA ASN A 5 16.51 -13.33 -13.40
C ASN A 5 16.59 -13.69 -11.92
N TYR A 6 16.95 -12.72 -11.09
CA TYR A 6 16.90 -12.80 -9.63
C TYR A 6 15.47 -13.01 -9.05
N PRO A 7 14.38 -12.42 -9.62
CA PRO A 7 13.05 -12.54 -9.01
C PRO A 7 12.40 -13.95 -9.09
N ASP A 8 12.95 -14.87 -9.89
CA ASP A 8 12.44 -16.25 -10.00
C ASP A 8 12.85 -17.14 -8.81
N TYR A 9 13.82 -16.72 -8.00
CA TYR A 9 14.42 -17.53 -6.92
C TYR A 9 14.20 -16.96 -5.52
N MET A 10 13.82 -15.69 -5.43
CA MET A 10 13.37 -15.03 -4.21
C MET A 10 12.23 -14.11 -4.59
N GLN A 11 10.99 -14.62 -4.59
CA GLN A 11 9.84 -13.71 -4.55
C GLN A 11 10.02 -12.83 -3.31
N PRO A 12 9.88 -11.50 -3.41
CA PRO A 12 9.71 -10.66 -2.23
C PRO A 12 8.57 -11.30 -1.43
N ALA A 13 8.88 -11.85 -0.26
CA ALA A 13 7.95 -12.61 0.57
C ALA A 13 6.97 -11.68 1.30
N GLY A 14 6.42 -10.72 0.56
CA GLY A 14 5.51 -9.69 1.03
C GLY A 14 4.28 -9.67 0.17
N LYS A 15 3.08 -9.73 0.77
CA LYS A 15 1.83 -9.41 0.07
C LYS A 15 1.54 -7.90 0.18
N ALA A 16 0.70 -7.38 -0.69
CA ALA A 16 0.31 -5.98 -0.64
C ALA A 16 -0.31 -5.67 0.74
N GLY A 17 0.20 -4.63 1.41
CA GLY A 17 -0.19 -4.27 2.77
C GLY A 17 0.59 -4.98 3.88
N GLN A 18 1.58 -5.83 3.57
CA GLN A 18 2.45 -6.44 4.58
C GLN A 18 3.60 -5.50 4.95
N LEU A 19 3.96 -5.44 6.24
CA LEU A 19 5.13 -4.69 6.68
C LEU A 19 6.41 -5.34 6.12
N SER A 20 7.25 -4.54 5.46
CA SER A 20 8.60 -4.94 5.04
C SER A 20 9.59 -4.87 6.22
N SER A 21 9.36 -3.96 7.17
CA SER A 21 10.15 -3.86 8.40
C SER A 21 9.26 -3.60 9.61
N TYR A 22 9.53 -4.34 10.69
CA TYR A 22 8.80 -4.26 11.96
C TYR A 22 9.48 -3.35 12.99
N GLN A 23 10.71 -2.88 12.74
CA GLN A 23 11.50 -2.19 13.77
C GLN A 23 11.00 -0.77 14.08
N ASP A 24 10.40 -0.06 13.10
CA ASP A 24 9.99 1.33 13.26
C ASP A 24 8.69 1.63 12.50
N TYR A 25 7.59 0.96 12.86
CA TYR A 25 6.27 1.24 12.29
C TYR A 25 5.32 1.94 13.29
N THR A 26 4.51 2.84 12.76
CA THR A 26 3.40 3.48 13.50
C THR A 26 2.12 3.24 12.70
N ALA A 27 1.13 2.65 13.36
CA ALA A 27 -0.18 2.42 12.77
C ALA A 27 -1.29 2.92 13.71
N ASP A 28 -2.24 3.64 13.14
CA ASP A 28 -3.44 4.12 13.82
C ASP A 28 -4.66 3.32 13.35
N THR A 29 -5.61 3.08 14.23
CA THR A 29 -6.82 2.30 13.89
C THR A 29 -7.99 3.23 13.62
N TYR A 30 -8.67 3.04 12.49
CA TYR A 30 -9.84 3.81 12.10
C TYR A 30 -10.99 2.90 11.64
N ALA A 31 -12.22 3.38 11.75
CA ALA A 31 -13.38 2.69 11.21
C ALA A 31 -13.45 2.84 9.67
N VAL A 32 -13.82 1.77 8.97
CA VAL A 32 -13.93 1.73 7.51
C VAL A 32 -15.32 2.18 7.07
N GLU A 33 -15.42 3.22 6.24
CA GLU A 33 -16.70 3.70 5.69
C GLU A 33 -17.05 3.07 4.34
N ALA A 34 -16.03 2.71 3.55
CA ALA A 34 -16.17 2.07 2.25
C ALA A 34 -15.12 0.95 2.12
N THR A 35 -15.44 -0.15 1.44
CA THR A 35 -14.52 -1.29 1.28
C THR A 35 -13.13 -0.83 0.83
N VAL A 36 -12.10 -1.11 1.64
CA VAL A 36 -10.70 -0.71 1.37
C VAL A 36 -9.87 -1.95 1.07
N PRO A 37 -9.20 -2.05 -0.10
CA PRO A 37 -8.27 -3.14 -0.35
C PRO A 37 -7.02 -3.04 0.54
N PHE A 38 -6.47 -4.18 0.94
CA PHE A 38 -5.20 -4.21 1.67
C PHE A 38 -4.06 -3.63 0.83
N GLY A 39 -3.16 -2.87 1.48
CA GLY A 39 -2.06 -2.19 0.80
C GLY A 39 -2.46 -0.97 -0.02
N ALA A 40 -3.74 -0.57 -0.01
CA ALA A 40 -4.19 0.65 -0.68
C ALA A 40 -3.97 1.90 0.19
N ALA A 41 -3.75 3.03 -0.46
CA ALA A 41 -3.72 4.32 0.22
C ALA A 41 -5.13 4.76 0.60
N VAL A 42 -5.24 5.31 1.81
CA VAL A 42 -6.52 5.73 2.38
C VAL A 42 -6.52 7.22 2.71
N GLN A 43 -7.72 7.78 2.76
CA GLN A 43 -7.99 9.16 3.20
C GLN A 43 -9.09 9.16 4.26
N LEU A 44 -9.15 10.22 5.06
CA LEU A 44 -10.29 10.43 5.96
C LEU A 44 -11.54 10.83 5.17
N ASN A 45 -12.69 10.51 5.74
CA ASN A 45 -13.97 11.06 5.33
C ASN A 45 -14.10 12.53 5.74
N ASP A 46 -15.16 13.18 5.28
CA ASP A 46 -15.34 14.62 5.45
C ASP A 46 -15.57 15.01 6.93
N THR A 47 -15.92 14.03 7.78
CA THR A 47 -16.08 14.20 9.23
C THR A 47 -14.81 13.89 10.04
N GLY A 48 -13.77 13.35 9.41
CA GLY A 48 -12.51 12.96 10.05
C GLY A 48 -12.61 11.74 10.98
N THR A 49 -13.70 10.98 10.93
CA THR A 49 -13.97 9.87 11.87
C THR A 49 -13.79 8.49 11.27
N ALA A 50 -13.85 8.37 9.95
CA ALA A 50 -13.72 7.09 9.24
C ALA A 50 -12.83 7.24 8.00
N ILE A 51 -12.38 6.10 7.47
CA ILE A 51 -11.53 6.04 6.28
C ILE A 51 -12.30 5.62 5.03
N LYS A 52 -11.83 6.11 3.89
CA LYS A 52 -12.26 5.71 2.55
C LYS A 52 -11.04 5.51 1.63
N PRO A 53 -11.16 4.74 0.53
CA PRO A 53 -10.12 4.68 -0.49
C PRO A 53 -9.75 6.08 -1.00
N ILE A 54 -8.51 6.27 -1.43
CA ILE A 54 -8.07 7.57 -1.91
C ILE A 54 -8.84 7.98 -3.17
N ALA A 55 -9.31 9.22 -3.20
CA ALA A 55 -9.99 9.82 -4.34
C ALA A 55 -9.09 10.88 -4.98
N THR A 56 -9.41 11.30 -6.21
CA THR A 56 -8.67 12.35 -6.91
C THR A 56 -8.63 13.63 -6.09
N GLY A 57 -7.42 14.14 -5.84
CA GLY A 57 -7.20 15.34 -5.01
C GLY A 57 -7.31 15.11 -3.49
N GLY A 58 -7.49 13.86 -3.06
CA GLY A 58 -7.52 13.48 -1.65
C GLY A 58 -6.14 13.60 -0.98
N THR A 59 -6.14 13.65 0.37
CA THR A 59 -4.91 13.58 1.15
C THR A 59 -4.73 12.18 1.73
N VAL A 60 -3.58 11.58 1.45
CA VAL A 60 -3.22 10.26 1.99
C VAL A 60 -2.87 10.40 3.47
N ILE A 61 -3.60 9.68 4.32
CA ILE A 61 -3.33 9.63 5.77
C ILE A 61 -2.44 8.44 6.15
N GLY A 62 -2.32 7.44 5.25
CA GLY A 62 -1.52 6.24 5.43
C GLY A 62 -1.95 5.13 4.48
N ILE A 63 -1.48 3.91 4.75
CA ILE A 63 -1.78 2.72 3.95
C ILE A 63 -2.42 1.64 4.79
N ALA A 64 -3.45 1.00 4.25
CA ALA A 64 -4.15 -0.10 4.92
C ALA A 64 -3.22 -1.31 5.11
N LEU A 65 -2.94 -1.66 6.37
CA LEU A 65 -2.20 -2.86 6.74
C LEU A 65 -3.03 -4.09 6.38
N ALA A 66 -2.42 -5.10 5.75
CA ALA A 66 -3.10 -6.37 5.53
C ALA A 66 -3.30 -7.11 6.86
N GLN A 67 -4.55 -7.48 7.16
CA GLN A 67 -4.87 -8.42 8.24
C GLN A 67 -5.26 -9.75 7.62
N ASN A 68 -4.89 -10.86 8.27
CA ASN A 68 -5.19 -12.21 7.82
C ASN A 68 -4.75 -12.45 6.36
N ILE A 69 -3.45 -12.30 6.08
CA ILE A 69 -2.88 -12.66 4.78
C ILE A 69 -3.03 -14.18 4.60
N HIS A 70 -4.00 -14.60 3.79
CA HIS A 70 -4.19 -16.00 3.45
C HIS A 70 -3.31 -16.36 2.25
N ASP A 71 -2.69 -17.55 2.31
CA ASP A 71 -1.80 -18.00 1.23
C ASP A 71 -2.56 -18.46 -0.02
N TYR A 72 -3.81 -18.91 0.17
CA TYR A 72 -4.75 -19.25 -0.88
C TYR A 72 -5.91 -18.26 -0.91
N VAL A 73 -6.12 -17.63 -2.06
CA VAL A 73 -7.27 -16.75 -2.32
C VAL A 73 -8.38 -17.63 -2.91
N GLU A 74 -9.29 -18.15 -2.08
CA GLU A 74 -10.47 -18.88 -2.59
C GLU A 74 -11.50 -17.92 -3.22
N LYS A 75 -11.50 -16.64 -2.79
CA LYS A 75 -12.30 -15.55 -3.39
C LYS A 75 -11.50 -14.24 -3.43
N LYS A 76 -11.58 -13.52 -4.54
CA LYS A 76 -10.93 -12.21 -4.77
C LYS A 76 -11.29 -11.16 -3.70
N ASP A 77 -12.41 -11.34 -3.01
CA ASP A 77 -12.93 -10.43 -1.99
C ASP A 77 -12.34 -10.61 -0.58
N ASP A 78 -11.45 -11.59 -0.33
CA ASP A 78 -10.88 -11.84 1.02
C ASP A 78 -9.70 -10.92 1.40
N GLN A 79 -9.29 -9.99 0.53
CA GLN A 79 -8.15 -9.08 0.78
C GLN A 79 -8.57 -7.61 0.89
N ASN A 80 -9.68 -7.35 1.59
CA ASN A 80 -10.15 -6.01 1.88
C ASN A 80 -10.65 -5.91 3.32
N TYR A 81 -10.74 -4.68 3.81
CA TYR A 81 -11.51 -4.36 5.00
C TYR A 81 -12.97 -4.10 4.61
N PRO A 82 -13.94 -4.83 5.18
CA PRO A 82 -15.35 -4.55 4.99
C PRO A 82 -15.77 -3.28 5.76
N VAL A 83 -16.89 -2.69 5.34
CA VAL A 83 -17.46 -1.51 5.98
C VAL A 83 -17.82 -1.80 7.44
N GLY A 84 -17.44 -0.89 8.34
CA GLY A 84 -17.70 -1.00 9.77
C GLY A 84 -16.63 -1.73 10.58
N GLU A 85 -15.63 -2.33 9.92
CA GLU A 85 -14.50 -2.94 10.64
C GLU A 85 -13.38 -1.94 10.97
N PRO A 86 -12.63 -2.19 12.05
CA PRO A 86 -11.44 -1.43 12.36
C PRO A 86 -10.29 -1.82 11.43
N ALA A 87 -9.79 -0.86 10.66
CA ALA A 87 -8.60 -1.02 9.83
C ALA A 87 -7.38 -0.37 10.47
N ALA A 88 -6.27 -1.11 10.50
CA ALA A 88 -4.98 -0.58 10.91
C ALA A 88 -4.32 0.15 9.74
N ILE A 89 -4.03 1.44 9.92
CA ILE A 89 -3.47 2.31 8.89
C ILE A 89 -2.03 2.68 9.25
N VAL A 90 -1.08 2.22 8.44
CA VAL A 90 0.34 2.51 8.62
C VAL A 90 0.62 3.94 8.16
N LYS A 91 1.06 4.78 9.09
CA LYS A 91 1.47 6.17 8.85
C LYS A 91 2.99 6.29 8.68
N ARG A 92 3.73 5.41 9.36
CA ARG A 92 5.19 5.38 9.30
C ARG A 92 5.69 3.95 9.26
N GLY A 93 6.75 3.71 8.49
CA GLY A 93 7.42 2.41 8.39
C GLY A 93 7.62 1.97 6.95
N ARG A 94 8.00 0.70 6.77
CA ARG A 94 8.15 0.09 5.44
C ARG A 94 7.03 -0.90 5.19
N ILE A 95 6.38 -0.78 4.04
CA ILE A 95 5.25 -1.62 3.66
C ILE A 95 5.36 -2.01 2.18
N PHE A 96 4.90 -3.22 1.86
CA PHE A 96 4.78 -3.69 0.49
C PHE A 96 3.50 -3.14 -0.14
N VAL A 97 3.62 -2.61 -1.36
CA VAL A 97 2.50 -2.12 -2.17
C VAL A 97 2.62 -2.60 -3.59
N VAL A 98 1.55 -2.47 -4.38
CA VAL A 98 1.55 -2.84 -5.79
C VAL A 98 1.91 -1.64 -6.65
N ALA A 99 2.93 -1.81 -7.49
CA ALA A 99 3.35 -0.80 -8.47
C ALA A 99 2.33 -0.71 -9.62
N GLY A 100 1.93 0.52 -9.97
CA GLY A 100 1.05 0.81 -11.10
C GLY A 100 1.80 1.03 -12.42
N GLY A 101 3.12 0.99 -12.38
CA GLY A 101 4.02 1.27 -13.50
C GLY A 101 5.46 0.91 -13.14
N ASP A 102 6.39 1.26 -14.00
CA ASP A 102 7.81 1.10 -13.72
C ASP A 102 8.25 2.12 -12.65
N VAL A 103 8.79 1.61 -11.55
CA VAL A 103 9.25 2.41 -10.41
C VAL A 103 10.70 2.08 -10.10
N ILE A 104 11.45 3.12 -9.72
CA ILE A 104 12.87 3.04 -9.38
C ILE A 104 13.05 3.46 -7.92
N ASN A 105 13.97 2.80 -7.23
CA ASN A 105 14.38 3.13 -5.87
C ASN A 105 14.76 4.62 -5.74
N GLY A 106 14.25 5.26 -4.69
CA GLY A 106 14.48 6.67 -4.36
C GLY A 106 13.50 7.63 -5.02
N GLN A 107 12.63 7.17 -5.92
CA GLN A 107 11.59 8.02 -6.50
C GLN A 107 10.47 8.30 -5.50
N ALA A 108 9.84 9.47 -5.63
CA ALA A 108 8.68 9.85 -4.86
C ALA A 108 7.49 8.94 -5.18
N VAL A 109 6.71 8.62 -4.15
CA VAL A 109 5.57 7.72 -4.26
C VAL A 109 4.29 8.52 -4.48
N LYS A 110 3.59 8.26 -5.57
CA LYS A 110 2.23 8.76 -5.81
C LYS A 110 1.28 7.59 -5.99
N VAL A 111 -0.01 7.86 -5.89
CA VAL A 111 -1.09 6.89 -6.06
C VAL A 111 -1.98 7.37 -7.19
N ASP A 112 -2.35 6.43 -8.05
CA ASP A 112 -3.43 6.63 -9.00
C ASP A 112 -4.77 6.24 -8.33
N PRO A 113 -5.68 7.20 -8.09
CA PRO A 113 -6.96 6.94 -7.42
C PRO A 113 -7.91 6.07 -8.26
N ALA A 114 -7.71 5.95 -9.58
CA ALA A 114 -8.52 5.09 -10.42
C ALA A 114 -8.16 3.61 -10.25
N THR A 115 -6.86 3.31 -10.18
CA THR A 115 -6.36 1.93 -10.04
C THR A 115 -6.01 1.53 -8.62
N GLN A 116 -5.92 2.50 -7.70
CA GLN A 116 -5.43 2.33 -6.32
C GLN A 116 -3.99 1.79 -6.23
N LYS A 117 -3.19 1.97 -7.30
CA LYS A 117 -1.81 1.50 -7.39
C LYS A 117 -0.80 2.63 -7.21
N PHE A 118 0.41 2.26 -6.82
CA PHE A 118 1.49 3.20 -6.51
C PHE A 118 2.40 3.39 -7.72
N THR A 119 2.57 4.64 -8.15
CA THR A 119 3.31 5.01 -9.37
C THR A 119 4.02 6.34 -9.15
N VAL A 120 4.97 6.68 -10.01
CA VAL A 120 5.61 8.01 -10.04
C VAL A 120 4.74 9.08 -10.72
N ASP A 121 3.83 8.65 -11.59
CA ASP A 121 2.97 9.51 -12.41
C ASP A 121 1.54 9.63 -11.87
N GLY A 122 1.29 9.09 -10.66
CA GLY A 122 0.00 9.16 -10.00
C GLY A 122 -0.45 10.60 -9.73
N SER A 123 -1.75 10.81 -9.57
CA SER A 123 -2.32 12.14 -9.33
C SER A 123 -2.32 12.55 -7.86
N VAL A 124 -2.18 11.59 -6.94
CA VAL A 124 -2.19 11.84 -5.49
C VAL A 124 -0.84 11.52 -4.89
N GLU A 125 -0.18 12.52 -4.31
CA GLU A 125 1.12 12.34 -3.67
C GLU A 125 1.01 11.71 -2.27
N VAL A 126 1.85 10.71 -2.00
CA VAL A 126 2.09 10.22 -0.63
C VAL A 126 3.28 10.99 -0.08
N LYS A 127 3.01 12.02 0.72
CA LYS A 127 4.05 12.89 1.27
C LYS A 127 5.07 12.09 2.07
N ASN A 128 6.35 12.44 1.94
CA ASN A 128 7.47 11.80 2.64
C ASN A 128 7.52 10.27 2.43
N ALA A 129 7.09 9.79 1.27
CA ALA A 129 7.22 8.38 0.90
C ALA A 129 8.16 8.19 -0.30
N VAL A 130 8.98 7.15 -0.22
CA VAL A 130 9.97 6.79 -1.25
C VAL A 130 9.93 5.31 -1.57
N PHE A 131 10.09 4.95 -2.84
CA PHE A 131 10.30 3.56 -3.25
C PHE A 131 11.68 3.09 -2.76
N LYS A 132 11.76 1.88 -2.22
CA LYS A 132 13.00 1.26 -1.73
C LYS A 132 13.52 0.14 -2.64
N ALA A 133 12.74 -0.23 -3.65
CA ALA A 133 13.06 -1.25 -4.63
C ALA A 133 12.61 -0.81 -6.03
N ASN A 134 13.18 -1.45 -7.05
CA ASN A 134 12.73 -1.31 -8.43
C ASN A 134 11.65 -2.35 -8.69
N ALA A 135 10.60 -1.99 -9.42
CA ALA A 135 9.51 -2.90 -9.79
C ALA A 135 8.88 -2.44 -11.10
N THR A 136 8.34 -3.39 -11.87
CA THR A 136 7.51 -3.07 -13.04
C THR A 136 6.04 -2.98 -12.65
N ALA A 137 5.18 -2.59 -13.60
CA ALA A 137 3.73 -2.61 -13.39
C ALA A 137 3.24 -3.96 -12.84
N ASP A 138 2.28 -3.89 -11.91
CA ASP A 138 1.66 -5.02 -11.21
C ASP A 138 2.58 -5.87 -10.33
N GLN A 139 3.81 -5.44 -10.10
CA GLN A 139 4.71 -6.09 -9.16
C GLN A 139 4.64 -5.48 -7.75
N LEU A 140 5.00 -6.28 -6.77
CA LEU A 140 5.15 -5.84 -5.38
C LEU A 140 6.44 -5.03 -5.24
N VAL A 141 6.32 -3.87 -4.60
CA VAL A 141 7.43 -2.97 -4.32
C VAL A 141 7.37 -2.52 -2.87
N GLU A 142 8.54 -2.37 -2.28
CA GLU A 142 8.67 -1.79 -0.95
C GLU A 142 8.67 -0.28 -1.02
N ILE A 143 7.85 0.35 -0.18
CA ILE A 143 7.90 1.78 0.06
C ILE A 143 8.17 2.06 1.53
N GLU A 144 8.91 3.13 1.76
CA GLU A 144 9.11 3.70 3.08
C GLU A 144 8.23 4.94 3.19
N ILE A 145 7.45 5.02 4.26
CA ILE A 145 6.50 6.11 4.51
C ILE A 145 6.89 6.76 5.83
N ASN A 146 6.88 8.09 5.85
CA ASN A 146 7.13 8.86 7.06
C ASN A 146 6.16 10.05 7.15
N LEU A 147 4.88 9.75 7.32
CA LEU A 147 3.85 10.77 7.54
C LEU A 147 3.88 11.24 9.01
N PRO A 148 3.67 12.54 9.26
CA PRO A 148 3.62 13.11 10.61
C PRO A 148 2.43 12.63 11.44
#